data_AF-A0A0Q9XEG1-F1
#
_entry.id   AF-A0A0Q9XEG1-F1
#
_cell.length_a   1.000
_cell.length_b   1.000
_cell.length_c   1.000
_cell.angle_alpha   90.00
_cell.angle_beta   90.00
_cell.angle_gamma   90.00
#
_symmetry.space_group_name_H-M   'P 1'
#
loop_
_entity.id
_entity.type
_entity.pdbx_description
1 polymer ?
#
loop_
_entity_poly.entity_id
_entity_poly.type
_entity_poly.pdbx_seq_one_letter_code
_entity_poly.pdbx_strand_id
1 'polypeptide(L)'
;MEFCGKWPRQNNCPIWKVCEAHFESECLIGKVQCGPGFSRKLLLKPGAVPTIKADPDGANIRHRTQRSEDHKRRQLVKQILANKENVCEPAVIEEDNVRLLEAETLLEDINNNNVFQNELKERIMLLESQIRALQSENQKLQTALRDKGYAHDKELRKKEFEFSELQRKFEKVENDSKNMENSLKIIFTERQITKLKNKDRRQNWNTDDIARSIIFYSASPNGYRLLRRNNFPLPAIRTLQHWAQKIDICPGILAPAVRILSATIHMSEILSFDERKVRSVYTYDKSADSTLPPLTMCKLQCCEVFL
;
A
#
# COMPACT_ATOMS: atom_id res chain seq x y z
N MET A 1 -27.22 24.37 7.10
CA MET A 1 -26.65 23.09 6.62
C MET A 1 -25.75 22.57 7.72
N GLU A 2 -26.19 21.57 8.47
CA GLU A 2 -25.33 20.94 9.47
C GLU A 2 -24.48 19.89 8.76
N PHE A 3 -23.25 20.25 8.41
CA PHE A 3 -22.23 19.27 8.04
C PHE A 3 -21.68 18.66 9.33
N CYS A 4 -21.35 17.36 9.30
CA CYS A 4 -20.94 16.56 10.47
C CYS A 4 -20.17 17.37 11.55
N GLY A 5 -20.82 17.58 12.70
CA GLY A 5 -20.35 18.46 13.76
C GLY A 5 -19.12 17.94 14.51
N LYS A 6 -18.30 18.92 14.93
CA LYS A 6 -17.16 18.89 15.90
C LYS A 6 -15.92 18.08 15.49
N TRP A 7 -15.00 18.76 14.79
CA TRP A 7 -13.57 18.42 14.84
C TRP A 7 -12.87 19.29 15.91
N PRO A 8 -11.95 18.73 16.72
CA PRO A 8 -11.23 19.49 17.73
C PRO A 8 -10.45 20.64 17.07
N ARG A 9 -10.57 21.85 17.65
CA ARG A 9 -9.99 23.13 17.19
C ARG A 9 -8.44 23.17 17.28
N GLN A 10 -7.73 22.14 16.85
CA GLN A 10 -6.26 22.14 16.89
C GLN A 10 -5.59 22.36 15.54
N ASN A 11 -6.32 22.36 14.42
CA ASN A 11 -5.72 22.63 13.12
C ASN A 11 -6.47 23.76 12.41
N ASN A 12 -5.82 24.94 12.32
CA ASN A 12 -6.19 26.05 11.44
C ASN A 12 -6.17 25.58 9.98
N CYS A 13 -7.24 24.93 9.52
CA CYS A 13 -7.48 24.60 8.12
C CYS A 13 -8.61 25.51 7.61
N PRO A 14 -8.35 26.44 6.67
CA PRO A 14 -9.34 27.40 6.17
C PRO A 14 -10.34 26.78 5.16
N ILE A 15 -10.39 25.45 5.07
CA ILE A 15 -11.21 24.74 4.07
C ILE A 15 -12.19 23.86 4.83
N TRP A 16 -13.49 24.17 4.71
CA TRP A 16 -14.55 23.30 5.19
C TRP A 16 -14.48 21.97 4.43
N LYS A 17 -14.27 20.86 5.15
CA LYS A 17 -14.23 19.51 4.57
C LYS A 17 -15.57 18.83 4.82
N VAL A 18 -16.16 18.27 3.77
CA VAL A 18 -17.40 17.47 3.83
C VAL A 18 -17.02 15.99 3.81
N CYS A 19 -17.56 15.19 4.73
CA CYS A 19 -17.24 13.76 4.80
C CYS A 19 -18.04 12.92 3.76
N GLU A 20 -17.60 11.68 3.51
CA GLU A 20 -18.21 10.75 2.54
C GLU A 20 -19.72 10.53 2.80
N ALA A 21 -20.16 10.58 4.06
CA ALA A 21 -21.54 10.31 4.44
C ALA A 21 -22.57 11.27 3.81
N HIS A 22 -22.12 12.45 3.37
CA HIS A 22 -22.96 13.42 2.68
C HIS A 22 -23.03 13.19 1.16
N PHE A 23 -22.40 12.17 0.61
CA PHE A 23 -22.50 11.86 -0.82
C PHE A 23 -23.21 10.52 -1.05
N GLU A 24 -23.95 10.42 -2.15
CA GLU A 24 -24.52 9.15 -2.56
C GLU A 24 -23.44 8.19 -3.06
N SER A 25 -23.66 6.88 -2.89
CA SER A 25 -22.68 5.86 -3.25
C SER A 25 -22.32 5.87 -4.74
N GLU A 26 -23.22 6.35 -5.58
CA GLU A 26 -23.01 6.53 -7.02
C GLU A 26 -22.10 7.72 -7.38
N CYS A 27 -21.96 8.69 -6.48
CA CYS A 27 -21.07 9.85 -6.65
C CYS A 27 -19.60 9.51 -6.32
N LEU A 28 -19.35 8.33 -5.76
CA LEU A 28 -18.02 7.90 -5.29
C LEU A 28 -17.38 6.92 -6.28
N ILE A 29 -16.14 7.22 -6.65
CA ILE A 29 -15.29 6.39 -7.51
C ILE A 29 -14.31 5.63 -6.60
N GLY A 30 -14.17 4.32 -6.81
CA GLY A 30 -13.15 3.49 -6.15
C GLY A 30 -13.64 2.64 -4.98
N LYS A 31 -14.96 2.53 -4.75
CA LYS A 31 -15.55 1.70 -3.67
C LYS A 31 -15.50 0.18 -3.94
N VAL A 32 -15.01 -0.25 -5.10
CA VAL A 32 -14.86 -1.67 -5.44
C VAL A 32 -13.69 -2.26 -4.66
N GLN A 33 -14.00 -3.12 -3.69
CA GLN A 33 -13.01 -4.00 -3.05
C GLN A 33 -12.51 -5.00 -4.10
N CYS A 34 -11.34 -4.74 -4.67
CA CYS A 34 -10.53 -5.82 -5.22
C CYS A 34 -9.83 -6.45 -4.00
N GLY A 35 -9.94 -7.76 -3.79
CA GLY A 35 -9.23 -8.43 -2.69
C GLY A 35 -7.70 -8.31 -2.82
N PRO A 36 -6.91 -8.84 -1.88
CA PRO A 36 -7.02 -8.70 -0.43
C PRO A 36 -6.30 -7.40 0.01
N GLY A 37 -7.06 -6.42 0.50
CA GLY A 37 -6.52 -5.32 1.33
C GLY A 37 -6.09 -4.00 0.65
N PHE A 38 -6.15 -3.87 -0.68
CA PHE A 38 -5.83 -2.61 -1.36
C PHE A 38 -7.08 -1.84 -1.79
N SER A 39 -7.52 -0.91 -0.96
CA SER A 39 -8.55 0.07 -1.30
C SER A 39 -7.95 1.13 -2.24
N ARG A 40 -8.51 1.34 -3.45
CA ARG A 40 -8.16 2.53 -4.25
C ARG A 40 -8.57 3.79 -3.48
N LYS A 41 -7.83 4.89 -3.66
CA LYS A 41 -8.21 6.20 -3.10
C LYS A 41 -9.63 6.53 -3.54
N LEU A 42 -10.51 6.78 -2.57
CA LEU A 42 -11.89 7.19 -2.82
C LEU A 42 -11.87 8.59 -3.45
N LEU A 43 -12.48 8.73 -4.63
CA LEU A 43 -12.56 10.01 -5.35
C LEU A 43 -14.02 10.36 -5.63
N LEU A 44 -14.34 11.65 -5.65
CA LEU A 44 -15.67 12.13 -6.08
C LEU A 44 -15.72 12.26 -7.59
N LYS A 45 -16.86 11.92 -8.19
CA LYS A 45 -17.13 12.22 -9.60
C LYS A 45 -17.16 13.75 -9.82
N PRO A 46 -16.73 14.24 -11.00
CA PRO A 46 -16.91 15.63 -11.38
C PRO A 46 -18.41 15.99 -11.33
N GLY A 47 -18.79 17.02 -10.58
CA GLY A 47 -20.19 17.44 -10.40
C GLY A 47 -20.95 16.78 -9.25
N ALA A 48 -20.29 15.98 -8.40
CA ALA A 48 -20.91 15.44 -7.19
C ALA A 48 -21.29 16.54 -6.19
N VAL A 49 -22.55 16.57 -5.76
CA VAL A 49 -23.09 17.54 -4.79
C VAL A 49 -23.46 16.80 -3.50
N PRO A 50 -23.22 17.37 -2.30
CA PRO A 50 -23.62 16.76 -1.05
C PRO A 50 -25.15 16.65 -0.93
N THR A 51 -25.66 15.45 -0.64
CA THR A 51 -27.08 15.18 -0.37
C THR A 51 -27.39 15.44 1.11
N ILE A 52 -28.42 16.23 1.39
CA ILE A 52 -28.95 16.42 2.75
C ILE A 52 -29.79 15.17 3.10
N LYS A 53 -29.21 14.25 3.86
CA LYS A 53 -29.94 13.07 4.38
C LYS A 53 -30.37 13.36 5.83
N ALA A 54 -31.66 13.22 6.10
CA ALA A 54 -32.20 13.17 7.47
C ALA A 54 -31.70 11.90 8.19
N ASP A 55 -31.55 11.99 9.52
CA ASP A 55 -30.77 11.10 10.39
C ASP A 55 -30.99 9.57 10.19
N PRO A 56 -29.93 8.73 10.27
CA PRO A 56 -30.02 7.29 10.03
C PRO A 56 -29.98 6.48 11.33
N ASP A 57 -31.11 6.36 12.05
CA ASP A 57 -31.22 5.44 13.19
C ASP A 57 -31.25 3.94 12.80
N GLY A 58 -31.23 3.63 11.50
CA GLY A 58 -31.34 2.25 10.98
C GLY A 58 -30.05 1.43 10.92
N ALA A 59 -28.87 2.03 11.07
CA ALA A 59 -27.58 1.33 10.88
C ALA A 59 -27.18 0.46 12.08
N ASN A 60 -27.59 0.83 13.30
CA ASN A 60 -27.21 0.12 14.53
C ASN A 60 -27.93 -1.25 14.70
N ILE A 61 -29.08 -1.45 14.05
CA ILE A 61 -29.88 -2.67 14.20
C ILE A 61 -29.22 -3.86 13.46
N ARG A 62 -28.59 -3.62 12.31
CA ARG A 62 -28.02 -4.67 11.45
C ARG A 62 -26.78 -5.35 12.03
N HIS A 63 -25.96 -4.61 12.80
CA HIS A 63 -24.77 -5.19 13.43
C HIS A 63 -25.08 -6.09 14.64
N ARG A 64 -26.23 -5.88 15.30
CA ARG A 64 -26.62 -6.66 16.49
C ARG A 64 -27.19 -8.03 16.12
N THR A 65 -27.94 -8.14 15.03
CA THR A 65 -28.51 -9.40 14.54
C THR A 65 -27.42 -10.36 14.06
N GLN A 66 -26.41 -9.84 13.34
CA GLN A 66 -25.34 -10.67 12.79
C GLN A 66 -24.45 -11.33 13.87
N ARG A 67 -24.19 -10.63 14.99
CA ARG A 67 -23.49 -11.23 16.14
C ARG A 67 -24.30 -12.31 16.86
N SER A 68 -25.64 -12.20 16.88
CA SER A 68 -26.51 -13.21 17.49
C SER A 68 -26.52 -14.51 16.67
N GLU A 69 -26.53 -14.39 15.34
CA GLU A 69 -26.51 -15.54 14.43
C GLU A 69 -25.18 -16.29 14.46
N ASP A 70 -24.06 -15.57 14.55
CA ASP A 70 -22.73 -16.18 14.67
C ASP A 70 -22.58 -16.98 15.97
N HIS A 71 -23.17 -16.52 17.07
CA HIS A 71 -23.17 -17.27 18.33
C HIS A 71 -23.97 -18.57 18.21
N LYS A 72 -25.15 -18.53 17.57
CA LYS A 72 -25.98 -19.72 17.32
C LYS A 72 -25.27 -20.73 16.42
N ARG A 73 -24.61 -20.27 15.35
CA ARG A 73 -23.79 -21.14 14.47
C ARG A 73 -22.65 -21.83 15.24
N ARG A 74 -21.94 -21.09 16.09
CA ARG A 74 -20.84 -21.65 16.90
C ARG A 74 -21.34 -22.69 17.92
N GLN A 75 -22.52 -22.49 18.52
CA GLN A 75 -23.13 -23.48 19.40
C GLN A 75 -23.51 -24.77 18.65
N LEU A 76 -24.06 -24.63 17.46
CA LEU A 76 -24.47 -25.78 16.64
C LEU A 76 -23.27 -26.61 16.17
N VAL A 77 -22.16 -25.95 15.79
CA VAL A 77 -20.90 -26.63 15.46
C VAL A 77 -20.32 -27.37 16.66
N LYS A 78 -20.39 -26.80 17.87
CA LYS A 78 -19.94 -27.49 19.10
C LYS A 78 -20.78 -28.73 19.41
N GLN A 79 -22.10 -28.69 19.20
CA GLN A 79 -22.98 -29.86 19.39
C GLN A 79 -22.67 -30.98 18.39
N ILE A 80 -22.40 -30.65 17.12
CA ILE A 80 -22.06 -31.66 16.09
C ILE A 80 -20.71 -32.32 16.39
N LEU A 81 -19.73 -31.55 16.88
CA LEU A 81 -18.42 -32.09 17.25
C LEU A 81 -18.49 -32.97 18.50
N ALA A 82 -19.36 -32.66 19.46
CA ALA A 82 -19.58 -33.49 20.65
C ALA A 82 -20.29 -34.82 20.34
N ASN A 83 -21.14 -34.87 19.31
CA ASN A 83 -21.87 -36.08 18.93
C ASN A 83 -21.06 -37.07 18.06
N LYS A 84 -19.82 -36.73 17.66
CA LYS A 84 -18.97 -37.62 16.84
C LYS A 84 -18.26 -38.72 17.62
N GLU A 85 -18.32 -38.72 18.95
CA GLU A 85 -17.66 -39.74 19.78
C GLU A 85 -18.57 -40.94 20.14
N ASN A 86 -19.84 -40.97 19.70
CA ASN A 86 -20.78 -42.05 20.01
C ASN A 86 -21.43 -42.66 18.75
N VAL A 87 -20.63 -43.35 17.92
CA VAL A 87 -21.15 -44.40 17.02
C VAL A 87 -20.09 -45.48 16.84
N CYS A 88 -20.10 -46.49 17.71
CA CYS A 88 -19.53 -47.80 17.43
C CYS A 88 -20.24 -48.83 18.31
N GLU A 89 -21.28 -49.47 17.78
CA GLU A 89 -21.73 -50.77 18.29
C GLU A 89 -22.35 -51.57 17.13
N PRO A 90 -21.81 -52.75 16.78
CA PRO A 90 -22.45 -53.63 15.80
C PRO A 90 -23.66 -54.31 16.43
N ALA A 91 -24.82 -54.20 15.78
CA ALA A 91 -26.03 -54.90 16.18
C ALA A 91 -25.85 -56.42 16.01
N VAL A 92 -25.97 -57.15 17.12
CA VAL A 92 -26.14 -58.60 17.17
C VAL A 92 -27.55 -58.92 16.65
N ILE A 93 -27.66 -59.84 15.68
CA ILE A 93 -28.94 -60.34 15.18
C ILE A 93 -29.29 -61.57 16.03
N GLU A 94 -30.37 -61.47 16.81
CA GLU A 94 -31.00 -62.62 17.47
C GLU A 94 -31.84 -63.40 16.44
N GLU A 95 -31.56 -64.69 16.27
CA GLU A 95 -32.40 -65.61 15.49
C GLU A 95 -33.59 -66.07 16.34
N ASP A 96 -34.75 -65.45 16.14
CA ASP A 96 -36.02 -65.92 16.69
C ASP A 96 -36.59 -67.06 15.83
N ASN A 97 -36.63 -68.25 16.45
CA ASN A 97 -37.29 -69.44 15.91
C ASN A 97 -38.81 -69.29 15.98
N VAL A 98 -39.46 -69.02 14.84
CA VAL A 98 -40.92 -69.13 14.72
C VAL A 98 -41.30 -70.49 14.14
N ARG A 99 -41.91 -71.35 14.99
CA ARG A 99 -42.63 -72.56 14.57
C ARG A 99 -43.87 -72.16 13.77
N LEU A 100 -44.02 -72.70 12.56
CA LEU A 100 -45.25 -72.67 11.78
C LEU A 100 -45.91 -74.05 11.83
N LEU A 101 -47.15 -74.07 12.34
CA LEU A 101 -48.09 -75.19 12.21
C LEU A 101 -48.89 -75.01 10.92
N GLU A 102 -49.04 -76.10 10.18
CA GLU A 102 -49.77 -76.21 8.94
C GLU A 102 -51.28 -76.04 9.14
N ALA A 103 -51.95 -75.34 8.21
CA ALA A 103 -53.36 -75.55 7.92
C ALA A 103 -53.66 -75.19 6.45
N GLU A 104 -54.15 -76.17 5.70
CA GLU A 104 -54.56 -76.11 4.31
C GLU A 104 -55.83 -75.26 4.11
N THR A 105 -55.79 -74.37 3.13
CA THR A 105 -56.94 -74.00 2.28
C THR A 105 -56.39 -73.55 0.93
N LEU A 106 -56.35 -74.47 -0.04
CA LEU A 106 -55.71 -74.31 -1.34
C LEU A 106 -56.80 -74.39 -2.41
N LEU A 107 -56.98 -73.32 -3.21
CA LEU A 107 -56.85 -73.34 -4.68
C LEU A 107 -57.35 -72.08 -5.40
N GLU A 108 -58.20 -71.22 -4.81
CA GLU A 108 -58.61 -69.95 -5.46
C GLU A 108 -57.73 -68.74 -5.05
N ASP A 109 -57.18 -68.71 -3.84
CA ASP A 109 -56.24 -67.67 -3.38
C ASP A 109 -54.80 -67.83 -3.91
N ILE A 110 -54.47 -69.02 -4.42
CA ILE A 110 -53.14 -69.34 -4.97
C ILE A 110 -52.90 -68.60 -6.28
N ASN A 111 -53.93 -68.44 -7.11
CA ASN A 111 -53.80 -67.82 -8.42
C ASN A 111 -53.55 -66.30 -8.28
N ASN A 112 -54.27 -65.63 -7.38
CA ASN A 112 -54.04 -64.21 -7.07
C ASN A 112 -52.73 -63.97 -6.31
N ASN A 113 -52.35 -64.87 -5.39
CA ASN A 113 -51.04 -64.81 -4.74
C ASN A 113 -49.89 -65.01 -5.74
N ASN A 114 -50.02 -65.90 -6.72
CA ASN A 114 -48.98 -66.13 -7.73
C ASN A 114 -48.81 -64.92 -8.66
N VAL A 115 -49.88 -64.22 -9.03
CA VAL A 115 -49.81 -62.98 -9.82
C VAL A 115 -49.11 -61.88 -9.02
N PHE A 116 -49.51 -61.66 -7.76
CA PHE A 116 -48.89 -60.66 -6.88
C PHE A 116 -47.43 -61.00 -6.55
N GLN A 117 -47.10 -62.27 -6.33
CA GLN A 117 -45.73 -62.77 -6.15
C GLN A 117 -44.87 -62.51 -7.40
N ASN A 118 -45.43 -62.65 -8.59
CA ASN A 118 -44.70 -62.40 -9.84
C ASN A 118 -44.47 -60.90 -10.06
N GLU A 119 -45.47 -60.04 -9.82
CA GLU A 119 -45.28 -58.57 -9.87
C GLU A 119 -44.25 -58.09 -8.84
N LEU A 120 -44.27 -58.67 -7.64
CA LEU A 120 -43.29 -58.36 -6.59
C LEU A 120 -41.87 -58.80 -7.00
N LYS A 121 -41.72 -59.98 -7.61
CA LYS A 121 -40.44 -60.47 -8.15
C LYS A 121 -39.91 -59.59 -9.28
N GLU A 122 -40.78 -59.17 -10.20
CA GLU A 122 -40.40 -58.22 -11.26
C GLU A 122 -39.96 -56.88 -10.67
N ARG A 123 -40.67 -56.38 -9.65
CA ARG A 123 -40.29 -55.14 -8.97
C ARG A 123 -38.96 -55.26 -8.24
N ILE A 124 -38.70 -56.38 -7.57
CA ILE A 124 -37.40 -56.67 -6.93
C ILE A 124 -36.29 -56.68 -7.99
N MET A 125 -36.50 -57.37 -9.11
CA MET A 125 -35.51 -57.46 -10.19
C MET A 125 -35.20 -56.08 -10.81
N LEU A 126 -36.23 -55.23 -10.97
CA LEU A 126 -36.08 -53.85 -11.43
C LEU A 126 -35.30 -53.00 -10.42
N LEU A 127 -35.65 -53.07 -9.12
CA LEU A 127 -34.98 -52.32 -8.06
C LEU A 127 -33.51 -52.74 -7.92
N GLU A 128 -33.21 -54.04 -8.00
CA GLU A 128 -31.84 -54.54 -8.00
C GLU A 128 -31.05 -54.03 -9.21
N SER A 129 -31.68 -53.96 -10.40
CA SER A 129 -31.04 -53.37 -11.58
C SER A 129 -30.72 -51.88 -11.39
N GLN A 130 -31.62 -51.13 -10.74
CA GLN A 130 -31.42 -49.72 -10.42
C GLN A 130 -30.32 -49.52 -9.38
N ILE A 131 -30.29 -50.34 -8.33
CA ILE A 131 -29.22 -50.30 -7.31
C ILE A 131 -27.86 -50.56 -7.97
N ARG A 132 -27.75 -51.57 -8.84
CA ARG A 132 -26.52 -51.84 -9.60
C ARG A 132 -26.12 -50.66 -10.48
N ALA A 133 -27.07 -50.04 -11.19
CA ALA A 133 -26.80 -48.88 -12.03
C ALA A 133 -26.29 -47.69 -11.20
N LEU A 134 -26.97 -47.34 -10.10
CA LEU A 134 -26.59 -46.26 -9.18
C LEU A 134 -25.24 -46.52 -8.51
N GLN A 135 -24.93 -47.76 -8.16
CA GLN A 135 -23.61 -48.15 -7.63
C GLN A 135 -22.50 -47.92 -8.67
N SER A 136 -22.74 -48.29 -9.93
CA SER A 136 -21.79 -48.03 -11.02
C SER A 136 -21.58 -46.53 -11.27
N GLU A 137 -22.64 -45.73 -11.16
CA GLU A 137 -22.58 -44.29 -11.32
C GLU A 137 -21.83 -43.63 -10.16
N ASN A 138 -22.09 -44.05 -8.92
CA ASN A 138 -21.33 -43.59 -7.76
C ASN A 138 -19.84 -43.91 -7.86
N GLN A 139 -19.47 -45.10 -8.35
CA GLN A 139 -18.06 -45.43 -8.60
C GLN A 139 -17.43 -44.51 -9.67
N LYS A 140 -18.15 -44.21 -10.75
CA LYS A 140 -17.70 -43.24 -11.78
C LYS A 140 -17.55 -41.83 -11.21
N LEU A 141 -18.48 -41.38 -10.36
CA LEU A 141 -18.41 -40.07 -9.73
C LEU A 141 -17.26 -39.99 -8.71
N GLN A 142 -17.03 -41.03 -7.92
CA GLN A 142 -15.92 -41.10 -6.97
C GLN A 142 -14.56 -41.04 -7.67
N THR A 143 -14.39 -41.77 -8.77
CA THR A 143 -13.16 -41.72 -9.59
C THR A 143 -12.96 -40.34 -10.22
N ALA A 144 -14.00 -39.75 -10.82
CA ALA A 144 -13.93 -38.41 -11.38
C ALA A 144 -13.60 -37.31 -10.34
N LEU A 145 -14.14 -37.43 -9.11
CA LEU A 145 -13.80 -36.53 -8.00
C LEU A 145 -12.33 -36.69 -7.58
N ARG A 146 -11.83 -37.93 -7.53
CA ARG A 146 -10.43 -38.20 -7.21
C ARG A 146 -9.48 -37.57 -8.24
N ASP A 147 -9.79 -37.72 -9.52
CA ASP A 147 -8.97 -37.16 -10.62
C ASP A 147 -9.00 -35.64 -10.62
N LYS A 148 -10.17 -35.04 -10.37
CA LYS A 148 -10.29 -33.58 -10.18
C LYS A 148 -9.49 -33.09 -8.98
N GLY A 149 -9.53 -33.81 -7.86
CA GLY A 149 -8.74 -33.51 -6.66
C GLY A 149 -7.24 -33.55 -6.96
N TYR A 150 -6.76 -34.59 -7.66
CA TYR A 150 -5.36 -34.70 -8.06
C TYR A 150 -4.92 -33.57 -9.01
N ALA A 151 -5.76 -33.23 -10.00
CA ALA A 151 -5.48 -32.13 -10.91
C ALA A 151 -5.37 -30.79 -10.16
N HIS A 152 -6.26 -30.55 -9.19
CA HIS A 152 -6.24 -29.36 -8.36
C HIS A 152 -4.99 -29.28 -7.47
N ASP A 153 -4.63 -30.38 -6.79
CA ASP A 153 -3.41 -30.46 -5.98
C ASP A 153 -2.14 -30.19 -6.80
N LYS A 154 -2.09 -30.72 -8.03
CA LYS A 154 -0.98 -30.47 -8.95
C LYS A 154 -0.88 -28.98 -9.31
N GLU A 155 -2.01 -28.32 -9.50
CA GLU A 155 -2.06 -26.89 -9.79
C GLU A 155 -1.63 -26.05 -8.57
N LEU A 156 -2.08 -26.42 -7.36
CA LEU A 156 -1.66 -25.78 -6.12
C LEU A 156 -0.14 -25.83 -5.94
N ARG A 157 0.47 -27.01 -6.11
CA ARG A 157 1.94 -27.16 -6.03
C ARG A 157 2.67 -26.29 -7.05
N LYS A 158 2.14 -26.18 -8.27
CA LYS A 158 2.71 -25.31 -9.31
C LYS A 158 2.64 -23.84 -8.88
N LYS A 159 1.52 -23.41 -8.32
CA LYS A 159 1.31 -22.04 -7.83
C LYS A 159 2.18 -21.71 -6.63
N GLU A 160 2.34 -22.64 -5.68
CA GLU A 160 3.23 -22.50 -4.55
C GLU A 160 4.70 -22.35 -4.99
N PHE A 161 5.11 -23.15 -5.98
CA PHE A 161 6.44 -23.02 -6.57
C PHE A 161 6.64 -21.68 -7.28
N GLU A 162 5.68 -21.27 -8.12
CA GLU A 162 5.69 -19.96 -8.78
C GLU A 162 5.77 -18.81 -7.77
N PHE A 163 5.02 -18.90 -6.67
CA PHE A 163 5.02 -17.89 -5.60
C PHE A 163 6.37 -17.83 -4.87
N SER A 164 6.95 -18.97 -4.52
CA SER A 164 8.27 -19.05 -3.89
C SER A 164 9.38 -18.46 -4.78
N GLU A 165 9.36 -18.80 -6.06
CA GLU A 165 10.27 -18.22 -7.07
C GLU A 165 10.13 -16.70 -7.17
N LEU A 166 8.88 -16.20 -7.15
CA LEU A 166 8.61 -14.77 -7.22
C LEU A 166 9.06 -14.05 -5.96
N GLN A 167 8.87 -14.66 -4.79
CA GLN A 167 9.32 -14.14 -3.51
C GLN A 167 10.85 -14.02 -3.46
N ARG A 168 11.57 -15.03 -3.94
CA ARG A 168 13.04 -15.00 -4.06
C ARG A 168 13.50 -13.88 -5.00
N LYS A 169 12.82 -13.70 -6.14
CA LYS A 169 13.12 -12.59 -7.07
C LYS A 169 12.87 -11.24 -6.42
N PHE A 170 11.78 -11.09 -5.67
CA PHE A 170 11.47 -9.85 -4.97
C PHE A 170 12.56 -9.51 -3.93
N GLU A 171 12.96 -10.47 -3.10
CA GLU A 171 14.02 -10.29 -2.11
C GLU A 171 15.35 -9.91 -2.75
N LYS A 172 15.70 -10.56 -3.88
CA LYS A 172 16.90 -10.20 -4.64
C LYS A 172 16.85 -8.75 -5.13
N VAL A 173 15.73 -8.34 -5.75
CA VAL A 173 15.55 -6.96 -6.24
C VAL A 173 15.61 -5.95 -5.10
N GLU A 174 15.03 -6.29 -3.95
CA GLU A 174 15.05 -5.43 -2.76
C GLU A 174 16.49 -5.25 -2.23
N ASN A 175 17.26 -6.34 -2.14
CA ASN A 175 18.65 -6.29 -1.72
C ASN A 175 19.53 -5.53 -2.72
N ASP A 176 19.35 -5.76 -4.02
CA ASP A 176 20.06 -5.03 -5.07
C ASP A 176 19.74 -3.52 -5.00
N SER A 177 18.48 -3.15 -4.77
CA SER A 177 18.06 -1.76 -4.56
C SER A 177 18.73 -1.14 -3.34
N LYS A 178 18.76 -1.85 -2.20
CA LYS A 178 19.42 -1.36 -0.97
C LYS A 178 20.92 -1.19 -1.17
N ASN A 179 21.57 -2.14 -1.84
CA ASN A 179 23.00 -2.08 -2.14
C ASN A 179 23.33 -0.88 -3.04
N MET A 180 22.57 -0.68 -4.12
CA MET A 180 22.72 0.50 -4.99
C MET A 180 22.52 1.81 -4.22
N GLU A 181 21.50 1.89 -3.37
CA GLU A 181 21.28 3.08 -2.55
C GLU A 181 22.42 3.37 -1.59
N ASN A 182 23.00 2.34 -0.98
CA ASN A 182 24.14 2.50 -0.08
C ASN A 182 25.39 2.97 -0.82
N SER A 183 25.65 2.48 -2.03
CA SER A 183 26.73 3.00 -2.89
C SER A 183 26.50 4.47 -3.27
N LEU A 184 25.26 4.85 -3.57
CA LEU A 184 24.93 6.24 -3.94
C LEU A 184 25.07 7.21 -2.76
N LYS A 185 24.82 6.78 -1.51
CA LYS A 185 24.99 7.62 -0.30
C LYS A 185 26.42 8.09 -0.07
N ILE A 186 27.42 7.42 -0.65
CA ILE A 186 28.82 7.81 -0.53
C ILE A 186 29.09 9.09 -1.34
N ILE A 187 28.45 9.23 -2.50
CA ILE A 187 28.71 10.30 -3.47
C ILE A 187 27.67 11.43 -3.34
N PHE A 188 26.41 11.04 -3.16
CA PHE A 188 25.27 11.93 -3.19
C PHE A 188 24.67 12.14 -1.80
N THR A 189 24.11 13.32 -1.58
CA THR A 189 23.31 13.57 -0.39
C THR A 189 21.94 12.88 -0.48
N GLU A 190 21.30 12.66 0.65
CA GLU A 190 19.97 12.02 0.73
C GLU A 190 18.92 12.75 -0.14
N ARG A 191 19.00 14.08 -0.21
CA ARG A 191 18.07 14.88 -1.03
C ARG A 191 18.32 14.75 -2.53
N GLN A 192 19.58 14.55 -2.92
CA GLN A 192 19.93 14.23 -4.30
C GLN A 192 19.43 12.84 -4.69
N ILE A 193 19.59 11.85 -3.80
CA ILE A 193 19.07 10.49 -4.01
C ILE A 193 17.55 10.49 -4.12
N THR A 194 16.85 11.21 -3.24
CA THR A 194 15.38 11.31 -3.32
C THR A 194 14.90 12.00 -4.60
N LYS A 195 15.67 12.95 -5.15
CA LYS A 195 15.43 13.55 -6.46
C LYS A 195 15.67 12.57 -7.61
N LEU A 196 16.68 11.70 -7.51
CA LEU A 196 16.92 10.62 -8.48
C LEU A 196 15.79 9.59 -8.46
N LYS A 197 15.29 9.21 -7.28
CA LYS A 197 14.13 8.31 -7.12
C LYS A 197 12.85 8.92 -7.69
N ASN A 198 12.64 10.23 -7.49
CA ASN A 198 11.43 10.95 -7.90
C ASN A 198 11.74 12.00 -8.99
N LYS A 199 11.95 11.54 -10.23
CA LYS A 199 12.38 12.38 -11.37
C LYS A 199 11.56 13.68 -11.52
N ASP A 200 10.23 13.61 -11.43
CA ASP A 200 9.36 14.74 -11.74
C ASP A 200 8.98 15.62 -10.54
N ARG A 201 9.30 15.22 -9.31
CA ARG A 201 8.92 16.02 -8.14
C ARG A 201 9.89 17.15 -7.89
N ARG A 202 9.37 18.34 -7.56
CA ARG A 202 10.20 19.44 -7.07
C ARG A 202 10.78 19.03 -5.72
N GLN A 203 12.09 19.12 -5.60
CA GLN A 203 12.81 18.80 -4.36
C GLN A 203 13.04 20.08 -3.57
N ASN A 204 12.74 20.05 -2.28
CA ASN A 204 13.16 21.08 -1.34
C ASN A 204 14.61 20.77 -0.95
N TRP A 205 15.53 21.73 -1.11
CA TRP A 205 16.95 21.54 -0.82
C TRP A 205 17.28 21.95 0.61
N ASN A 206 18.18 21.23 1.26
CA ASN A 206 18.68 21.61 2.59
C ASN A 206 19.79 22.66 2.48
N THR A 207 20.12 23.31 3.59
CA THR A 207 21.25 24.24 3.70
C THR A 207 22.57 23.60 3.26
N ASP A 208 22.86 22.37 3.69
CA ASP A 208 24.08 21.65 3.31
C ASP A 208 24.17 21.39 1.78
N ASP A 209 23.06 20.95 1.17
CA ASP A 209 22.99 20.72 -0.29
C ASP A 209 23.25 22.01 -1.07
N ILE A 210 22.66 23.11 -0.59
CA ILE A 210 22.82 24.43 -1.19
C ILE A 210 24.26 24.91 -1.00
N ALA A 211 24.86 24.76 0.19
CA ALA A 211 26.23 25.16 0.46
C ALA A 211 27.22 24.42 -0.45
N ARG A 212 27.13 23.08 -0.55
CA ARG A 212 27.95 22.27 -1.47
C ARG A 212 27.76 22.70 -2.92
N SER A 213 26.53 23.00 -3.31
CA SER A 213 26.21 23.46 -4.66
C SER A 213 26.78 24.86 -4.96
N ILE A 214 26.79 25.77 -3.98
CA ILE A 214 27.40 27.10 -4.10
C ILE A 214 28.91 26.96 -4.24
N ILE A 215 29.56 26.12 -3.42
CA ILE A 215 31.01 25.84 -3.50
C ILE A 215 31.37 25.27 -4.88
N PHE A 216 30.59 24.32 -5.38
CA PHE A 216 30.85 23.75 -6.70
C PHE A 216 30.61 24.77 -7.82
N TYR A 217 29.56 25.59 -7.72
CA TYR A 217 29.27 26.64 -8.69
C TYR A 217 30.32 27.75 -8.69
N SER A 218 30.86 28.13 -7.52
CA SER A 218 31.91 29.14 -7.40
C SER A 218 33.23 28.65 -7.98
N ALA A 219 33.55 27.36 -7.83
CA ALA A 219 34.71 26.75 -8.46
C ALA A 219 34.57 26.65 -9.99
N SER A 220 33.39 26.24 -10.50
CA SER A 220 33.16 26.16 -11.95
C SER A 220 31.68 26.33 -12.34
N PRO A 221 31.26 27.55 -12.76
CA PRO A 221 29.90 27.80 -13.24
C PRO A 221 29.54 27.01 -14.51
N ASN A 222 30.53 26.75 -15.36
CA ASN A 222 30.35 25.99 -16.61
C ASN A 222 30.18 24.50 -16.33
N GLY A 223 31.00 23.93 -15.44
CA GLY A 223 30.89 22.54 -15.01
C GLY A 223 29.54 22.28 -14.34
N TYR A 224 29.10 23.19 -13.47
CA TYR A 224 27.78 23.11 -12.84
C TYR A 224 26.64 23.08 -13.86
N ARG A 225 26.67 23.99 -14.83
CA ARG A 225 25.66 24.06 -15.91
C ARG A 225 25.65 22.81 -16.77
N LEU A 226 26.81 22.26 -17.09
CA LEU A 226 26.95 21.03 -17.87
C LEU A 226 26.32 19.83 -17.15
N LEU A 227 26.71 19.59 -15.89
CA LEU A 227 26.16 18.47 -15.12
C LEU A 227 24.65 18.59 -14.95
N ARG A 228 24.16 19.80 -14.68
CA ARG A 228 22.71 20.03 -14.56
C ARG A 228 21.95 19.77 -15.87
N ARG A 229 22.54 20.11 -17.03
CA ARG A 229 21.96 19.76 -18.35
C ARG A 229 21.93 18.25 -18.57
N ASN A 230 22.91 17.53 -18.03
CA ASN A 230 22.97 16.07 -18.05
C ASN A 230 22.14 15.40 -16.93
N ASN A 231 21.09 16.06 -16.44
CA ASN A 231 20.16 15.56 -15.42
C ASN A 231 20.79 15.19 -14.07
N PHE A 232 21.95 15.74 -13.73
CA PHE A 232 22.52 15.57 -12.40
C PHE A 232 21.61 16.24 -11.35
N PRO A 233 21.41 15.62 -10.16
CA PRO A 233 20.46 16.10 -9.16
C PRO A 233 21.03 17.33 -8.42
N LEU A 234 21.02 18.48 -9.10
CA LEU A 234 21.53 19.74 -8.58
C LEU A 234 20.41 20.79 -8.51
N PRO A 235 20.44 21.70 -7.52
CA PRO A 235 19.51 22.81 -7.47
C PRO A 235 19.55 23.67 -8.73
N ALA A 236 18.48 24.42 -8.98
CA ALA A 236 18.49 25.38 -10.07
C ALA A 236 19.41 26.56 -9.75
N ILE A 237 20.02 27.16 -10.77
CA ILE A 237 20.86 28.36 -10.58
C ILE A 237 20.04 29.48 -9.92
N ARG A 238 18.78 29.65 -10.32
CA ARG A 238 17.87 30.61 -9.68
C ARG A 238 17.62 30.28 -8.21
N THR A 239 17.59 29.00 -7.84
CA THR A 239 17.53 28.58 -6.43
C THR A 239 18.80 29.02 -5.70
N LEU A 240 19.98 28.75 -6.25
CA LEU A 240 21.24 29.20 -5.65
C LEU A 240 21.29 30.72 -5.47
N GLN A 241 20.87 31.48 -6.49
CA GLN A 241 20.79 32.94 -6.43
C GLN A 241 19.84 33.41 -5.33
N HIS A 242 18.64 32.84 -5.23
CA HIS A 242 17.70 33.18 -4.15
C HIS A 242 18.22 32.83 -2.76
N TRP A 243 19.04 31.80 -2.62
CA TRP A 243 19.67 31.48 -1.35
C TRP A 243 20.83 32.44 -1.03
N ALA A 244 21.65 32.79 -2.03
CA ALA A 244 22.74 33.75 -1.88
C ALA A 244 22.23 35.17 -1.56
N GLN A 245 21.08 35.57 -2.11
CA GLN A 245 20.42 36.85 -1.81
C GLN A 245 20.05 37.04 -0.34
N LYS A 246 20.00 35.98 0.46
CA LYS A 246 19.71 36.09 1.90
C LYS A 246 20.92 36.55 2.71
N ILE A 247 22.11 36.56 2.10
CA ILE A 247 23.35 36.99 2.75
C ILE A 247 23.56 38.45 2.38
N ASP A 248 23.30 39.33 3.33
CA ASP A 248 23.51 40.75 3.15
C ASP A 248 25.01 41.07 3.25
N ILE A 249 25.57 41.58 2.15
CA ILE A 249 26.96 42.03 2.06
C ILE A 249 26.94 43.55 1.98
N CYS A 250 27.05 44.19 3.14
CA CYS A 250 27.10 45.64 3.25
C CYS A 250 28.54 46.17 3.14
N PRO A 251 28.75 47.39 2.60
CA PRO A 251 30.04 48.06 2.67
C PRO A 251 30.51 48.23 4.13
N GLY A 252 31.82 48.10 4.35
CA GLY A 252 32.42 48.16 5.69
C GLY A 252 32.85 46.79 6.20
N ILE A 253 32.71 46.56 7.50
CA ILE A 253 33.16 45.30 8.14
C ILE A 253 32.13 44.21 7.87
N LEU A 254 32.57 43.09 7.28
CA LEU A 254 31.75 41.90 7.05
C LEU A 254 31.50 41.14 8.36
N ALA A 255 30.59 41.66 9.18
CA ALA A 255 30.27 41.10 10.50
C ALA A 255 29.94 39.60 10.49
N PRO A 256 29.18 39.04 9.51
CA PRO A 256 28.94 37.61 9.46
C PRO A 256 30.21 36.78 9.28
N ALA A 257 31.14 37.25 8.44
CA ALA A 257 32.41 36.57 8.20
C ALA A 257 33.31 36.63 9.43
N VAL A 258 33.44 37.80 10.05
CA VAL A 258 34.23 37.99 11.28
C VAL A 258 33.71 37.11 12.41
N ARG A 259 32.38 36.98 12.58
CA ARG A 259 31.79 36.09 13.59
C ARG A 259 32.16 34.62 13.38
N ILE A 260 32.11 34.15 12.13
CA ILE A 260 32.48 32.76 11.80
C ILE A 260 33.97 32.55 12.06
N LEU A 261 34.80 33.47 11.58
CA LEU A 261 36.26 33.44 11.72
C LEU A 261 36.70 33.52 13.19
N SER A 262 36.05 34.35 14.01
CA SER A 262 36.36 34.47 15.44
C SER A 262 36.11 33.18 16.24
N ALA A 263 35.28 32.28 15.73
CA ALA A 263 35.05 30.98 16.35
C ALA A 263 36.14 29.96 15.99
N THR A 264 36.95 30.22 14.96
CA THR A 264 37.92 29.27 14.39
C THR A 264 39.39 29.70 14.54
N ILE A 265 39.66 30.98 14.80
CA ILE A 265 41.01 31.56 14.78
C ILE A 265 41.66 31.58 16.17
N HIS A 266 42.97 31.32 16.24
CA HIS A 266 43.82 31.58 17.40
C HIS A 266 44.49 32.97 17.30
N MET A 267 44.78 33.62 18.44
CA MET A 267 45.05 35.06 18.60
C MET A 267 46.24 35.70 17.83
N SER A 268 46.90 35.01 16.90
CA SER A 268 48.09 35.50 16.19
C SER A 268 47.93 35.40 14.66
N GLU A 269 47.12 36.27 14.08
CA GLU A 269 47.00 36.45 12.63
C GLU A 269 47.30 37.89 12.23
N ILE A 270 47.94 38.08 11.08
CA ILE A 270 48.29 39.39 10.54
C ILE A 270 47.16 39.89 9.64
N LEU A 271 46.78 41.13 9.84
CA LEU A 271 45.75 41.80 9.07
C LEU A 271 46.38 42.67 7.98
N SER A 272 46.18 42.33 6.72
CA SER A 272 46.68 43.08 5.56
C SER A 272 45.53 43.71 4.76
N PHE A 273 45.80 44.88 4.18
CA PHE A 273 44.85 45.64 3.36
C PHE A 273 45.53 46.17 2.10
N ASP A 274 44.79 46.13 1.00
CA ASP A 274 45.21 46.74 -0.28
C ASP A 274 44.01 47.34 -1.01
N GLU A 275 44.26 48.17 -2.03
CA GLU A 275 43.24 48.80 -2.84
C GLU A 275 43.26 48.27 -4.28
N ARG A 276 42.11 47.82 -4.77
CA ARG A 276 41.96 47.37 -6.16
C ARG A 276 41.23 48.43 -6.97
N LYS A 277 41.82 48.82 -8.11
CA LYS A 277 41.14 49.68 -9.09
C LYS A 277 39.95 48.96 -9.69
N VAL A 278 38.80 49.62 -9.69
CA VAL A 278 37.54 49.12 -10.26
C VAL A 278 37.04 50.06 -11.35
N ARG A 279 36.13 49.55 -12.19
CA ARG A 279 35.55 50.35 -13.26
C ARG A 279 34.58 51.37 -12.66
N SER A 280 34.87 52.65 -12.89
CA SER A 280 34.07 53.77 -12.41
C SER A 280 32.81 53.95 -13.27
N VAL A 281 31.68 53.39 -12.81
CA VAL A 281 30.37 53.44 -13.48
C VAL A 281 29.26 53.48 -12.43
N TYR A 282 28.17 54.20 -12.72
CA TYR A 282 26.93 54.11 -11.93
C TYR A 282 26.27 52.75 -12.13
N THR A 283 25.95 52.08 -11.02
CA THR A 283 25.21 50.81 -11.07
C THR A 283 23.94 50.92 -10.25
N TYR A 284 22.87 50.26 -10.71
CA TYR A 284 21.61 50.22 -10.00
C TYR A 284 21.39 48.84 -9.38
N ASP A 285 21.21 48.81 -8.07
CA ASP A 285 20.82 47.61 -7.35
C ASP A 285 19.29 47.53 -7.25
N LYS A 286 18.73 46.53 -7.91
CA LYS A 286 17.28 46.26 -7.92
C LYS A 286 16.75 45.76 -6.58
N SER A 287 17.61 45.15 -5.75
CA SER A 287 17.20 44.55 -4.47
C SER A 287 16.94 45.64 -3.43
N ALA A 288 17.88 46.58 -3.32
CA ALA A 288 17.82 47.68 -2.38
C ALA A 288 17.17 48.96 -2.95
N ASP A 289 16.74 48.92 -4.21
CA ASP A 289 16.22 50.08 -4.97
C ASP A 289 17.13 51.31 -4.83
N SER A 290 18.43 51.11 -5.04
CA SER A 290 19.44 52.14 -4.80
C SER A 290 20.45 52.24 -5.93
N THR A 291 20.88 53.47 -6.21
CA THR A 291 21.94 53.75 -7.19
C THR A 291 23.28 53.85 -6.48
N LEU A 292 24.23 52.99 -6.86
CA LEU A 292 25.60 53.03 -6.37
C LEU A 292 26.41 54.04 -7.21
N PRO A 293 27.08 55.01 -6.56
CA PRO A 293 27.89 55.98 -7.26
C PRO A 293 29.15 55.33 -7.86
N PRO A 294 29.75 55.95 -8.89
CA PRO A 294 31.00 55.49 -9.47
C PRO A 294 32.12 55.53 -8.44
N LEU A 295 32.79 54.39 -8.25
CA LEU A 295 33.98 54.26 -7.42
C LEU A 295 35.20 53.98 -8.30
N THR A 296 36.33 54.59 -7.96
CA THR A 296 37.61 54.37 -8.68
C THR A 296 38.41 53.23 -8.06
N MET A 297 38.32 53.09 -6.73
CA MET A 297 39.09 52.12 -5.93
C MET A 297 38.17 51.37 -4.97
N CYS A 298 38.47 50.09 -4.74
CA CYS A 298 37.81 49.24 -3.76
C CYS A 298 38.86 48.74 -2.77
N LYS A 299 38.71 49.10 -1.49
CA LYS A 299 39.56 48.59 -0.40
C LYS A 299 39.16 47.16 -0.08
N LEU A 300 40.13 46.25 -0.14
CA LEU A 300 39.94 44.83 0.14
C LEU A 300 40.87 44.43 1.29
N GLN A 301 40.32 43.66 2.22
CA GLN A 301 41.06 43.05 3.31
C GLN A 301 41.42 41.62 2.91
N CYS A 302 42.69 41.25 3.05
CA CYS A 302 43.15 39.87 2.94
C CYS A 302 43.68 39.42 4.30
N CYS A 303 43.04 38.41 4.89
CA CYS A 303 43.65 37.64 5.97
C CYS A 303 44.52 36.56 5.32
N GLU A 304 45.84 36.72 5.42
CA GLU A 304 46.79 35.67 5.09
C GLU A 304 47.10 34.90 6.37
N VAL A 305 46.67 33.64 6.41
CA VAL A 305 47.10 32.69 7.44
C VAL A 305 48.43 32.13 6.96
N PHE A 306 49.53 32.63 7.51
CA PHE A 306 50.84 31.98 7.36
C PHE A 306 50.82 30.70 8.20
N LEU A 307 50.82 29.55 7.53
CA LEU A 307 51.10 28.24 8.13
C LEU A 307 52.61 28.03 8.28
#